data_AF-A0A0B2SCE5-F1
#
_entry.id   AF-A0A0B2SCE5-F1
#
_cell.length_a   1.000
_cell.length_b   1.000
_cell.length_c   1.000
_cell.angle_alpha   90.00
_cell.angle_beta   90.00
_cell.angle_gamma   90.00
#
_symmetry.space_group_name_H-M   'P 1'
#
loop_
_entity.id
_entity.type
_entity.pdbx_description
1 polymer ?
#
loop_
_entity_poly.entity_id
_entity_poly.type
_entity_poly.pdbx_seq_one_letter_code
_entity_poly.pdbx_strand_id
1 'polypeptide(L)' 'VWRAVWCAVAWSNWCHRNKIVFEGEQMDFDATMELIQFRACLWLFAKLKNFSYSFYDWYVNLSYCIQTL' A
#
# COMPACT_ATOMS: atom_id res chain seq x y z
N VAL A 1 -10.17 -7.59 2.44
CA VAL A 1 -8.79 -7.05 2.41
C VAL A 1 -8.16 -6.98 1.01
N TRP A 2 -8.11 -8.09 0.27
CA TRP A 2 -7.34 -8.22 -0.97
C TRP A 2 -7.64 -7.21 -2.09
N ARG A 3 -8.90 -6.79 -2.25
CA ARG A 3 -9.25 -5.75 -3.22
C ARG A 3 -8.57 -4.40 -2.91
N ALA A 4 -8.46 -4.02 -1.63
CA ALA A 4 -7.81 -2.77 -1.25
C ALA A 4 -6.30 -2.80 -1.51
N VAL A 5 -5.66 -3.95 -1.25
CA VAL A 5 -4.24 -4.18 -1.56
C VAL A 5 -4.00 -4.06 -3.07
N TRP A 6 -4.81 -4.75 -3.89
CA TRP A 6 -4.72 -4.65 -5.35
C TRP A 6 -4.90 -3.22 -5.87
N CYS A 7 -5.90 -2.49 -5.35
CA CYS A 7 -6.10 -1.10 -5.73
C CYS A 7 -4.91 -0.23 -5.33
N ALA A 8 -4.30 -0.45 -4.14
CA ALA A 8 -3.14 0.30 -3.69
C ALA A 8 -1.92 0.05 -4.60
N VAL A 9 -1.68 -1.20 -5.00
CA VAL A 9 -0.63 -1.57 -5.96
C VAL A 9 -0.85 -0.87 -7.31
N ALA A 10 -2.04 -1.02 -7.90
CA ALA A 10 -2.34 -0.44 -9.20
C ALA A 10 -2.24 1.09 -9.19
N TRP A 11 -2.78 1.73 -8.14
CA TRP A 11 -2.75 3.17 -7.99
C TRP A 11 -1.34 3.72 -7.80
N SER A 12 -0.53 3.11 -6.94
CA SER A 12 0.87 3.54 -6.72
C SER A 12 1.72 3.38 -7.97
N ASN A 13 1.59 2.26 -8.69
CA ASN A 13 2.29 2.07 -9.94
C ASN A 13 1.88 3.08 -11.00
N TRP A 14 0.58 3.39 -11.10
CA TRP A 14 0.08 4.44 -11.99
C TRP A 14 0.67 5.81 -11.64
N CYS A 15 0.63 6.20 -10.36
CA CYS A 15 1.22 7.46 -9.91
C CYS A 15 2.73 7.54 -10.19
N HIS A 16 3.49 6.50 -9.84
CA HIS A 16 4.95 6.50 -10.04
C HIS A 16 5.31 6.57 -11.53
N ARG A 17 4.61 5.82 -12.39
CA ARG A 17 4.80 5.93 -13.85
C ARG A 17 4.52 7.33 -14.37
N ASN A 18 3.46 7.98 -13.89
CA ASN A 18 3.15 9.34 -14.30
C ASN A 18 4.23 10.33 -13.86
N LYS A 19 4.76 10.19 -12.65
CA LYS A 19 5.87 11.05 -12.20
C LYS A 19 7.13 10.84 -13.04
N ILE A 20 7.47 9.60 -13.40
CA ILE A 20 8.61 9.33 -14.29
C ILE A 20 8.41 10.01 -15.65
N VAL A 21 7.23 9.84 -16.25
CA VAL A 21 6.95 10.34 -17.61
C VAL A 21 6.78 11.85 -17.67
N PHE A 22 6.08 12.45 -16.70
CA PHE A 22 5.66 13.85 -16.75
C PHE A 22 6.52 14.77 -15.87
N GLU A 23 7.17 14.26 -14.83
CA GLU A 23 7.96 15.05 -13.88
C GLU A 23 9.46 14.72 -13.96
N GLY A 24 9.87 13.73 -14.76
CA GLY A 24 11.27 13.32 -14.91
C GLY A 24 11.84 12.64 -13.67
N GLU A 25 10.98 12.14 -12.78
CA GLU A 25 11.40 11.36 -11.60
C GLU A 25 12.13 10.09 -12.04
N GLN A 26 13.13 9.66 -11.27
CA GLN A 26 13.80 8.37 -11.52
C GLN A 26 12.95 7.21 -11.01
N MET A 27 13.15 6.05 -11.61
CA MET A 27 12.54 4.82 -11.14
C MET A 27 13.13 4.44 -9.77
N ASP A 28 12.26 4.32 -8.78
CA ASP A 28 12.61 3.94 -7.41
C ASP A 28 11.64 2.86 -6.93
N PHE A 29 12.11 1.62 -6.97
CA PHE A 29 11.29 0.47 -6.61
C PHE A 29 11.03 0.37 -5.11
N ASP A 30 12.02 0.72 -4.29
CA ASP A 30 11.93 0.59 -2.84
C ASP A 30 10.92 1.62 -2.29
N ALA A 31 11.06 2.88 -2.70
CA ALA A 31 10.11 3.93 -2.32
C ALA A 31 8.69 3.63 -2.84
N THR A 32 8.57 3.07 -4.05
CA THR A 32 7.27 2.67 -4.60
C THR A 32 6.64 1.54 -3.79
N MET A 33 7.44 0.56 -3.37
CA MET A 33 6.96 -0.57 -2.57
C MET A 33 6.52 -0.12 -1.17
N GLU A 34 7.28 0.75 -0.51
CA GLU A 34 6.90 1.35 0.77
C GLU A 34 5.58 2.13 0.65
N LEU A 35 5.42 2.91 -0.41
CA LEU A 35 4.20 3.67 -0.68
C LEU A 35 2.99 2.76 -0.92
N ILE A 36 3.17 1.61 -1.59
CA ILE A 36 2.14 0.60 -1.78
C ILE A 36 1.69 0.05 -0.43
N GLN A 37 2.64 -0.37 0.42
CA GLN A 37 2.33 -0.94 1.73
C GLN A 37 1.62 0.07 2.64
N PHE A 38 2.09 1.31 2.64
CA PHE A 38 1.49 2.42 3.38
C PHE A 38 0.05 2.69 2.93
N ARG A 39 -0.19 2.84 1.63
CA ARG A 39 -1.54 3.09 1.09
C ARG A 39 -2.49 1.92 1.33
N ALA A 40 -2.02 0.68 1.14
CA ALA A 40 -2.82 -0.50 1.41
C ALA A 40 -3.29 -0.54 2.87
N CYS A 41 -2.37 -0.26 3.80
CA CYS A 41 -2.70 -0.20 5.23
C CYS A 41 -3.70 0.91 5.54
N LEU A 42 -3.44 2.14 5.08
CA LEU A 42 -4.33 3.29 5.30
C LEU A 42 -5.75 3.05 4.76
N TRP A 43 -5.87 2.46 3.57
CA TRP A 43 -7.16 2.19 2.96
C TRP A 43 -7.94 1.09 3.71
N LEU A 44 -7.23 0.13 4.30
CA LEU A 44 -7.84 -0.86 5.17
C LEU A 44 -8.29 -0.26 6.49
N PHE A 45 -7.48 0.58 7.14
CA PHE A 45 -7.89 1.35 8.31
C PHE A 45 -9.13 2.21 8.05
N ALA A 46 -9.19 2.90 6.91
CA ALA A 46 -10.34 3.73 6.55
C ALA A 46 -11.60 2.90 6.30
N LYS A 47 -11.46 1.66 5.81
CA LYS A 47 -12.58 0.79 5.46
C LYS A 47 -13.08 -0.06 6.63
N LEU A 48 -12.20 -0.46 7.54
CA LEU A 48 -12.48 -1.42 8.60
C LEU A 48 -12.61 -0.69 9.93
N LYS A 49 -13.83 -0.64 10.48
CA LYS A 49 -14.12 0.08 11.74
C LYS A 49 -13.35 -0.44 12.97
N ASN A 50 -12.89 -1.69 12.94
CA ASN A 50 -12.20 -2.35 14.06
C ASN A 50 -10.83 -2.90 13.65
N PHE A 51 -10.08 -2.17 12.82
CA PHE A 51 -8.71 -2.58 12.48
C PHE A 51 -7.80 -2.32 13.69
N SER A 52 -7.51 -3.37 14.46
CA SER A 52 -6.76 -3.30 15.72
C SER A 52 -5.25 -3.49 15.57
N TYR A 53 -4.77 -3.71 14.34
CA TYR A 53 -3.34 -3.84 14.05
C TYR A 53 -2.72 -2.47 13.82
N SER A 54 -1.48 -2.25 14.28
CA SER A 54 -0.72 -1.05 13.93
C SER A 54 -0.15 -1.13 12.51
N PHE A 55 0.31 0.00 11.96
CA PHE A 55 1.07 -0.01 10.71
C PHE A 55 2.34 -0.88 10.80
N TYR A 56 2.98 -0.91 11.97
CA TYR A 56 4.16 -1.75 12.20
C TYR A 56 3.83 -3.24 12.12
N ASP A 57 2.71 -3.67 12.71
CA ASP A 57 2.25 -5.05 12.63
C ASP A 57 1.97 -5.47 11.18
N TRP A 58 1.37 -4.57 10.40
CA TRP A 58 1.13 -4.75 8.98
C TRP A 58 2.43 -4.85 8.16
N TYR A 59 3.40 -3.98 8.45
CA TYR A 59 4.69 -3.94 7.76
C TYR A 59 5.51 -5.21 8.01
N VAL A 60 5.56 -5.68 9.26
CA VAL A 60 6.37 -6.84 9.65
C VAL A 60 5.67 -8.17 9.31
N ASN A 61 4.34 -8.25 9.47
CA ASN A 61 3.58 -9.50 9.36
C ASN A 61 2.30 -9.34 8.52
N LEU A 62 2.49 -8.89 7.27
CA LEU A 62 1.42 -8.67 6.31
C LEU A 62 0.49 -9.89 6.15
N SER A 63 1.06 -11.09 6.03
CA SER A 63 0.29 -12.34 5.85
C SER A 63 -0.65 -12.63 7.01
N TYR A 64 -0.20 -12.38 8.24
CA TYR A 64 -1.00 -12.57 9.44
C TYR A 64 -2.16 -11.57 9.47
N CYS A 65 -1.90 -10.29 9.20
CA CYS A 65 -2.93 -9.25 9.18
C CYS A 65 -4.00 -9.50 8.10
N ILE A 66 -3.63 -10.06 6.94
CA ILE A 66 -4.60 -10.35 5.88
C ILE A 66 -5.45 -11.59 6.19
N GLN A 67 -4.91 -12.58 6.92
CA GLN A 67 -5.63 -13.82 7.25
C GLN A 67 -6.67 -13.63 8.34
N THR A 68 -6.45 -12.69 9.26
CA THR A 68 -7.35 -12.42 10.39
C THR A 68 -8.45 -11.39 10.11
N LEU A 69 -8.55 -10.87 8.88
CA LEU A 69 -9.47 -9.80 8.45
C LEU A 69 -10.34 -10.14 7.24
#